data_AF-A0A7C8AI03-F1
#
_entry.id   AF-A0A7C8AI03-F1
#
_cell.length_a   1.000
_cell.length_b   1.000
_cell.length_c   1.000
_cell.angle_alpha   90.00
_cell.angle_beta   90.00
_cell.angle_gamma   90.00
#
_symmetry.space_group_name_H-M   'P 1'
#
loop_
_entity.id
_entity.type
_entity.pdbx_description
1 polymer ?
#
loop_
_entity_poly.entity_id
_entity_poly.type
_entity_poly.pdbx_seq_one_letter_code
_entity_poly.pdbx_strand_id
1 'polypeptide(L)'
;MSPDVIETRIAGVPIQVPIYTDIEHTRRIIDIVNDRLRDIESSSSRIDTQAFALLAAVSFAAEVEDLAKAAERDDREVLVALDAILDGLRDLIRELEDDPPEERP
;
A
#
# COMPACT_ATOMS: atom_id res chain seq x y z
N MET A 1 9.58 17.87 -20.45
CA MET A 1 8.33 18.44 -19.92
C MET A 1 8.57 18.70 -18.46
N SER A 2 8.43 19.93 -17.99
CA SER A 2 8.47 20.18 -16.54
C SER A 2 7.21 19.57 -15.93
N PRO A 3 7.29 18.82 -14.83
CA PRO A 3 6.10 18.32 -14.16
C PRO A 3 5.26 19.51 -13.70
N ASP A 4 3.93 19.42 -13.84
CA ASP A 4 3.04 20.41 -13.27
C ASP A 4 3.22 20.42 -11.74
N VAL A 5 3.22 21.61 -11.14
CA VAL A 5 3.46 21.80 -9.70
C VAL A 5 2.28 22.49 -9.04
N ILE A 6 2.12 22.26 -7.73
CA ILE A 6 1.22 23.04 -6.88
C ILE A 6 2.03 23.79 -5.82
N GLU A 7 1.68 25.06 -5.63
CA GLU A 7 2.22 25.87 -4.54
C GLU A 7 1.42 25.60 -3.27
N THR A 8 2.12 25.27 -2.18
CA THR A 8 1.50 24.92 -0.90
C THR A 8 2.43 25.21 0.27
N ARG A 9 1.99 24.86 1.48
CA ARG A 9 2.80 24.89 2.70
C ARG A 9 2.88 23.50 3.33
N ILE A 10 4.09 23.10 3.69
CA ILE A 10 4.36 21.91 4.50
C ILE A 10 5.04 22.36 5.79
N ALA A 11 4.46 22.06 6.95
CA ALA A 11 4.88 22.58 8.26
C ALA A 11 5.13 24.11 8.26
N GLY A 12 4.27 24.86 7.57
CA GLY A 12 4.38 26.33 7.43
C GLY A 12 5.40 26.81 6.39
N VAL A 13 6.26 25.93 5.87
CA VAL A 13 7.27 26.26 4.85
C VAL A 13 6.61 26.29 3.47
N PRO A 14 6.71 27.41 2.73
CA PRO A 14 6.19 27.48 1.36
C PRO A 14 7.05 26.61 0.43
N ILE A 15 6.42 25.72 -0.34
CA ILE A 15 7.10 24.77 -1.21
C ILE A 15 6.27 24.51 -2.48
N GLN A 16 6.97 24.23 -3.59
CA GLN A 16 6.38 23.74 -4.82
C GLN A 16 6.44 22.22 -4.84
N VAL A 17 5.28 21.58 -4.90
CA VAL A 17 5.16 20.11 -4.90
C VAL A 17 4.77 19.65 -6.30
N PRO A 18 5.52 18.71 -6.92
CA PRO A 18 5.14 18.15 -8.21
C PRO A 18 3.86 17.31 -8.10
N ILE A 19 3.02 17.40 -9.12
CA ILE A 19 1.82 16.57 -9.27
C ILE A 19 2.24 15.23 -9.87
N TYR A 20 2.11 14.15 -9.10
CA TYR A 20 2.50 12.81 -9.56
C TYR A 20 1.37 12.04 -10.26
N THR A 21 0.13 12.19 -9.79
CA THR A 21 -1.05 11.49 -10.35
C THR A 21 -2.11 12.50 -10.78
N ASP A 22 -2.67 13.20 -9.80
CA ASP A 22 -3.64 14.27 -10.00
C ASP A 22 -3.55 15.27 -8.84
N ILE A 23 -4.17 16.42 -9.01
CA ILE A 23 -4.11 17.52 -8.03
C ILE A 23 -4.74 17.12 -6.70
N GLU A 24 -5.87 16.39 -6.72
CA GLU A 24 -6.59 16.02 -5.49
C GLU A 24 -5.78 15.02 -4.66
N HIS A 25 -5.18 14.04 -5.33
CA HIS A 25 -4.27 13.08 -4.70
C HIS A 25 -3.06 13.80 -4.11
N THR A 26 -2.44 14.70 -4.86
CA THR A 26 -1.27 15.45 -4.37
C THR A 26 -1.63 16.28 -3.13
N ARG A 27 -2.82 16.91 -3.10
CA ARG A 27 -3.33 17.61 -1.92
C ARG A 27 -3.53 16.68 -0.73
N ARG A 28 -4.13 15.50 -0.93
CA ARG A 28 -4.27 14.50 0.14
C ARG A 28 -2.90 14.08 0.72
N ILE A 29 -1.89 13.88 -0.13
CA ILE A 29 -0.52 13.57 0.33
C ILE A 29 0.04 14.71 1.17
N ILE A 30 -0.13 15.96 0.74
CA ILE A 30 0.32 17.14 1.50
C ILE A 30 -0.35 17.20 2.88
N ASP A 31 -1.65 16.93 2.95
CA ASP A 31 -2.40 16.92 4.21
C ASP A 31 -1.87 15.83 5.15
N ILE A 32 -1.66 14.61 4.64
CA ILE A 32 -1.08 13.49 5.40
C ILE A 32 0.31 13.83 5.94
N VAL A 33 1.18 14.43 5.12
CA VAL A 33 2.52 14.86 5.56
C VAL A 33 2.42 15.91 6.65
N ASN A 34 1.53 16.90 6.49
CA ASN A 34 1.32 17.95 7.49
C ASN A 34 0.80 17.40 8.81
N ASP A 35 -0.16 16.49 8.78
CA ASP A 35 -0.71 15.87 10.00
C ASP A 35 0.36 15.04 10.71
N ARG A 36 1.15 14.25 9.97
CA ARG A 36 2.27 13.50 10.55
C ARG A 36 3.29 14.41 11.22
N LEU A 37 3.62 15.55 10.59
CA LEU A 37 4.55 16.53 11.16
C LEU A 37 3.99 17.17 12.43
N ARG A 38 2.68 17.47 12.47
CA ARG A 38 2.00 17.98 13.68
C ARG A 38 2.03 16.96 14.81
N ASP A 39 1.79 15.69 14.51
CA ASP A 39 1.82 14.62 15.52
C ASP A 39 3.22 14.51 16.15
N ILE A 40 4.27 14.50 15.31
CA ILE A 40 5.65 14.48 15.76
C ILE A 40 5.97 15.73 16.60
N GLU A 41 5.59 16.92 16.12
CA GLU A 41 5.79 18.18 16.84
C GLU A 41 5.10 18.17 18.21
N SER A 42 3.86 17.68 18.29
CA SER A 42 3.08 17.63 19.53
C SER A 42 3.70 16.74 20.61
N SER A 43 4.46 15.71 20.20
CA SER A 43 5.15 14.78 21.09
C SER A 43 6.55 15.26 21.52
N SER A 44 7.07 16.32 20.90
CA SER A 44 8.41 16.82 21.13
C SER A 44 8.45 17.98 22.13
N SER A 45 9.43 17.97 23.02
CA SER A 45 9.68 19.10 23.94
C SER A 45 10.52 20.23 23.32
N ARG A 46 10.95 20.07 22.06
CA ARG A 46 11.82 21.02 21.34
C ARG A 46 11.26 21.29 19.95
N ILE A 47 11.31 22.54 19.50
CA ILE A 47 10.91 22.92 18.14
C ILE A 47 12.12 22.73 17.21
N ASP A 48 12.09 21.67 16.40
CA ASP A 48 13.10 21.39 15.37
C ASP A 48 12.42 20.83 14.10
N THR A 49 12.01 21.74 13.22
CA THR A 49 11.30 21.40 11.98
C THR A 49 12.09 20.47 11.05
N GLN A 50 13.42 20.56 11.04
CA GLN A 50 14.26 19.71 10.20
C GLN A 50 14.32 18.28 10.75
N ALA A 51 14.51 18.14 12.06
CA ALA A 51 14.45 16.84 12.71
C ALA A 51 13.07 16.20 12.54
N PHE A 52 11.98 16.97 12.64
CA PHE A 52 10.63 16.46 12.42
C PHE A 52 10.41 15.98 10.98
N ALA A 53 10.93 16.70 9.98
CA ALA A 53 10.89 16.27 8.59
C ALA A 53 11.61 14.93 8.38
N LEU A 54 12.78 14.74 9.01
CA LEU A 54 13.50 13.47 8.96
C LEU A 54 12.72 12.34 9.65
N LEU A 55 12.13 12.60 10.81
CA LEU A 55 11.31 11.63 11.53
C LEU A 55 10.06 11.23 10.72
N ALA A 56 9.39 12.19 10.08
CA ALA A 56 8.26 11.93 9.20
C ALA A 56 8.68 11.06 8.02
N ALA A 57 9.81 11.36 7.38
CA ALA A 57 10.34 10.56 6.27
C ALA A 57 10.65 9.11 6.70
N VAL A 58 11.27 8.91 7.86
CA VAL A 58 11.54 7.58 8.42
C VAL A 58 10.24 6.84 8.73
N SER A 59 9.25 7.53 9.31
CA SER A 59 7.93 6.95 9.61
C SER A 59 7.24 6.47 8.33
N PHE A 60 7.23 7.28 7.27
CA PHE A 60 6.64 6.86 5.99
C PHE A 60 7.40 5.70 5.35
N ALA A 61 8.74 5.69 5.42
CA ALA A 61 9.53 4.58 4.91
C ALA A 61 9.23 3.26 5.64
N ALA A 62 9.06 3.31 6.96
CA ALA A 62 8.67 2.15 7.76
C ALA A 62 7.25 1.65 7.40
N GLU A 63 6.29 2.56 7.24
CA GLU A 63 4.91 2.21 6.84
C GLU A 63 4.87 1.55 5.45
N VAL A 64 5.66 2.06 4.50
CA VAL A 64 5.77 1.46 3.16
C VAL A 64 6.34 0.04 3.23
N GLU A 65 7.37 -0.18 4.04
CA GLU A 65 7.98 -1.50 4.24
C GLU A 65 6.99 -2.48 4.88
N ASP A 66 6.22 -2.04 5.88
CA ASP A 66 5.20 -2.85 6.54
C ASP A 66 4.05 -3.21 5.60
N LEU A 67 3.59 -2.25 4.78
CA LEU A 67 2.58 -2.49 3.75
C LEU A 67 3.08 -3.47 2.67
N ALA A 68 4.34 -3.37 2.26
CA ALA A 68 4.94 -4.29 1.29
C ALA A 68 4.98 -5.72 1.84
N LYS A 69 5.35 -5.91 3.12
CA LYS A 69 5.34 -7.22 3.78
C LYS A 69 3.93 -7.78 3.92
N ALA A 70 2.95 -6.93 4.23
CA ALA A 70 1.55 -7.33 4.30
C ALA A 70 1.06 -7.83 2.92
N ALA A 71 1.35 -7.08 1.86
CA ALA A 71 1.00 -7.48 0.50
C ALA A 71 1.67 -8.81 0.08
N GLU A 72 2.96 -9.01 0.40
CA GLU A 72 3.66 -10.28 0.11
C GLU A 72 2.99 -11.47 0.84
N ARG A 73 2.55 -11.25 2.07
CA ARG A 73 1.82 -12.25 2.84
C ARG A 73 0.48 -12.58 2.19
N ASP A 74 -0.31 -11.56 1.85
CA ASP A 74 -1.62 -11.74 1.23
C ASP A 74 -1.50 -12.47 -0.11
N ASP A 75 -0.51 -12.11 -0.95
CA ASP A 75 -0.23 -12.81 -2.21
C ASP A 75 0.08 -14.30 -1.98
N ARG A 76 0.86 -14.61 -0.93
CA ARG A 76 1.17 -16.00 -0.58
C ARG A 76 -0.07 -16.77 -0.13
N GLU A 77 -0.94 -16.13 0.66
CA GLU A 77 -2.20 -16.73 1.11
C GLU A 77 -3.13 -17.01 -0.08
N VAL A 78 -3.20 -16.08 -1.05
CA VAL A 78 -3.96 -16.27 -2.30
C VAL A 78 -3.40 -17.43 -3.14
N LEU A 79 -2.07 -17.53 -3.29
CA LEU A 79 -1.45 -18.63 -4.03
C LEU A 79 -1.75 -20.00 -3.40
N VAL A 80 -1.70 -20.10 -2.07
CA VAL A 80 -2.06 -21.33 -1.35
C VAL A 80 -3.52 -21.70 -1.57
N ALA A 81 -4.43 -20.72 -1.51
CA ALA A 81 -5.84 -20.95 -1.77
C ALA A 81 -6.11 -21.40 -3.21
N LEU A 82 -5.41 -20.82 -4.19
CA LEU A 82 -5.51 -21.23 -5.59
C LEU A 82 -5.00 -22.65 -5.82
N ASP A 83 -3.89 -23.04 -5.20
CA ASP A 83 -3.34 -24.40 -5.30
C ASP A 83 -4.32 -25.43 -4.73
N ALA A 84 -4.93 -25.14 -3.58
CA ALA A 84 -5.97 -25.99 -2.99
C ALA A 84 -7.20 -26.14 -3.89
N ILE A 85 -7.62 -25.07 -4.59
CA ILE A 85 -8.71 -25.14 -5.57
C ILE A 85 -8.31 -26.01 -6.77
N LEU A 86 -7.08 -25.86 -7.27
CA LEU A 86 -6.59 -26.65 -8.39
C LEU A 86 -6.53 -28.15 -8.05
N ASP A 87 -6.10 -28.49 -6.84
CA ASP A 87 -6.07 -29.87 -6.38
C ASP A 87 -7.49 -30.44 -6.23
N GLY A 88 -8.42 -29.68 -5.65
CA GLY A 88 -9.83 -30.09 -5.58
C GLY A 88 -10.47 -30.31 -6.97
N LEU A 89 -10.13 -29.47 -7.95
CA LEU A 89 -10.58 -29.66 -9.33
C LEU A 89 -9.96 -30.91 -9.99
N ARG A 90 -8.69 -31.18 -9.74
CA ARG A 90 -8.02 -32.41 -10.25
C ARG A 90 -8.65 -33.66 -9.67
N ASP A 91 -8.97 -33.65 -8.39
CA ASP A 91 -9.60 -34.78 -7.73
C ASP A 91 -11.02 -35.01 -8.24
N LEU A 92 -11.80 -33.94 -8.47
CA LEU A 92 -13.13 -34.04 -9.09
C LEU A 92 -13.07 -34.59 -10.53
N ILE A 93 -12.08 -34.15 -11.32
CA ILE A 93 -11.89 -34.67 -12.68
C ILE A 93 -11.57 -36.17 -12.63
N ARG A 94 -10.67 -36.61 -11.73
CA ARG A 94 -10.36 -38.03 -11.56
C ARG A 94 -11.59 -38.84 -11.17
N GLU A 95 -12.41 -38.34 -10.24
CA GLU A 95 -13.64 -39.01 -9.82
C GLU A 95 -14.62 -39.17 -11.01
N LEU A 96 -14.73 -38.17 -11.88
CA LEU A 96 -15.57 -38.25 -13.08
C LEU A 96 -14.98 -39.15 -14.18
N GLU A 97 -13.66 -39.24 -14.30
CA GLU A 97 -12.97 -40.12 -15.25
C GLU A 97 -12.97 -41.58 -14.81
N ASP A 98 -12.96 -41.83 -13.50
CA ASP A 98 -12.98 -43.18 -12.89
C ASP A 98 -14.40 -43.75 -12.73
N ASP A 99 -15.47 -42.98 -13.01
CA ASP A 99 -16.86 -43.47 -13.07
C ASP A 99 -17.21 -43.85 -14.54
N PRO A 100 -17.10 -45.14 -14.92
CA PRO A 100 -17.43 -45.55 -16.29
C PRO A 100 -18.90 -45.25 -16.57
N PRO A 101 -19.28 -44.92 -17.83
CA PRO A 101 -20.68 -44.74 -18.17
C PRO A 101 -21.43 -46.02 -17.82
N GLU A 102 -22.34 -45.95 -16.84
CA GLU A 102 -23.30 -47.02 -16.59
C GLU A 102 -23.92 -47.38 -17.94
N GLU A 103 -23.61 -48.58 -18.44
CA GLU A 103 -24.31 -49.20 -19.55
C GLU A 103 -25.77 -49.33 -19.12
N ARG A 104 -26.57 -48.30 -19.40
CA ARG A 104 -28.01 -48.34 -19.20
C ARG A 104 -28.59 -49.30 -20.24
N PRO A 105 -29.34 -50.33 -19.80
CA PRO A 105 -29.91 -51.36 -20.66
C PRO A 105 -30.97 -50.82 -21.62
#